data_AF-A0A364MRF8-F1
#
_entry.id   AF-A0A364MRF8-F1
#
_cell.length_a   1.000
_cell.length_b   1.000
_cell.length_c   1.000
_cell.angle_alpha   90.00
_cell.angle_beta   90.00
_cell.angle_gamma   90.00
#
_symmetry.space_group_name_H-M   'P 1'
#
loop_
_entity.id
_entity.type
_entity.pdbx_description
1 polymer ?
#
loop_
_entity_poly.entity_id
_entity_poly.type
_entity_poly.pdbx_seq_one_letter_code
_entity_poly.pdbx_strand_id
1 'polypeptide(L)'
;MRYQARATLLALTANWANAHSWVEQLTNIASNGSYVAGFGYPRGFVDKTAGSSFDQEANKWLLPPDADFIRKADLLCHPSQRVASQAGSFPRLQTSPDSVIAMRYAENGHVTLPGGGNGLVGKPEKGGTVFVFGTKQPLPNETLLNVLHWTSDGKGGNQGGRLLAAQNFDDDRCYQLRTDITALGEARRLQTPNPKPGQPGSEHELLCETNVRLPDDVTVGQTYTLYWVWQWPTAPQQEPGPVNGKDEYYTSCIDVDVVPDLPLDQSGPLLKDQDPMTRAVPDFESRTALTVDPLALSSQAGFGRPTETTSQPSAFTNP
;
A
#
# COMPACT_ATOMS: atom_id res chain seq x y z
N MET A 1 -52.60 33.34 -0.31
CA MET A 1 -51.77 32.23 0.20
C MET A 1 -51.13 31.54 -1.00
N ARG A 2 -49.81 31.68 -1.19
CA ARG A 2 -49.06 30.94 -2.21
C ARG A 2 -47.90 30.26 -1.48
N TYR A 3 -48.03 28.97 -1.23
CA TYR A 3 -46.99 28.15 -0.63
C TYR A 3 -45.90 27.95 -1.69
N GLN A 4 -44.73 28.57 -1.49
CA GLN A 4 -43.53 28.21 -2.24
C GLN A 4 -42.94 26.95 -1.61
N ALA A 5 -43.09 25.81 -2.29
CA ALA A 5 -42.35 24.60 -1.97
C ALA A 5 -40.87 24.85 -2.25
N ARG A 6 -40.07 25.02 -1.19
CA ARG A 6 -38.61 24.98 -1.29
C ARG A 6 -38.21 23.53 -1.48
N ALA A 7 -37.87 23.15 -2.70
CA ALA A 7 -37.19 21.89 -2.98
C ALA A 7 -35.76 22.00 -2.45
N THR A 8 -35.48 21.36 -1.32
CA THR A 8 -34.12 21.20 -0.80
C THR A 8 -33.43 20.14 -1.67
N LEU A 9 -32.54 20.57 -2.55
CA LEU A 9 -31.67 19.66 -3.30
C LEU A 9 -30.68 19.05 -2.31
N LEU A 10 -30.97 17.84 -1.84
CA LEU A 10 -30.02 17.02 -1.08
C LEU A 10 -28.93 16.59 -2.07
N ALA A 11 -27.81 17.30 -2.10
CA ALA A 11 -26.61 16.83 -2.77
C ALA A 11 -26.10 15.61 -1.99
N LEU A 12 -26.46 14.41 -2.42
CA LEU A 12 -25.80 13.18 -2.02
C LEU A 12 -24.37 13.25 -2.57
N THR A 13 -23.46 13.82 -1.78
CA THR A 13 -22.03 13.57 -1.96
C THR A 13 -21.83 12.11 -1.58
N ALA A 14 -21.97 11.20 -2.54
CA ALA A 14 -21.36 9.88 -2.40
C ALA A 14 -19.91 10.16 -2.05
N ASN A 15 -19.43 9.68 -0.90
CA ASN A 15 -18.00 9.62 -0.64
C ASN A 15 -17.48 8.51 -1.55
N TRP A 16 -17.22 8.88 -2.80
CA TRP A 16 -16.55 8.02 -3.77
C TRP A 16 -15.25 7.59 -3.12
N ALA A 17 -15.06 6.29 -2.89
CA ALA A 17 -13.78 5.77 -2.48
C ALA A 17 -12.81 6.06 -3.63
N ASN A 18 -12.05 7.16 -3.53
CA ASN A 18 -10.90 7.37 -4.38
C ASN A 18 -9.91 6.30 -3.93
N ALA A 19 -9.57 5.35 -4.78
CA ALA A 19 -8.62 4.31 -4.41
C ALA A 19 -7.28 4.95 -4.02
N HIS A 20 -6.79 4.71 -2.80
CA HIS A 20 -5.43 5.07 -2.42
C HIS A 20 -5.00 4.35 -1.16
N SER A 21 -3.71 4.09 -1.02
CA SER A 21 -3.12 3.70 0.25
C SER A 21 -1.65 4.09 0.28
N TRP A 22 -1.09 4.14 1.47
CA TRP A 22 0.31 4.41 1.77
C TRP A 22 0.62 3.82 3.15
N VAL A 23 1.90 3.65 3.46
CA VAL A 23 2.32 3.23 4.79
C VAL A 23 2.06 4.36 5.78
N GLU A 24 1.19 4.12 6.76
CA GLU A 24 0.88 5.09 7.83
C GLU A 24 1.95 5.05 8.92
N GLN A 25 2.54 3.87 9.16
CA GLN A 25 3.46 3.64 10.26
C GLN A 25 4.23 2.32 10.09
N LEU A 26 5.41 2.23 10.73
CA LEU A 26 6.19 1.01 10.87
C LEU A 26 6.40 0.66 12.35
N THR A 27 6.47 -0.63 12.67
CA THR A 27 6.82 -1.13 14.02
C THR A 27 7.56 -2.45 13.94
N ASN A 28 8.43 -2.74 14.92
CA ASN A 28 9.09 -4.04 15.03
C ASN A 28 8.14 -5.07 15.63
N ILE A 29 8.27 -6.33 15.21
CA ILE A 29 7.51 -7.47 15.69
C ILE A 29 8.44 -8.39 16.48
N ALA A 30 8.11 -8.62 17.75
CA ALA A 30 8.80 -9.62 18.55
C ALA A 30 8.40 -11.05 18.13
N SER A 31 9.19 -12.05 18.51
CA SER A 31 8.93 -13.46 18.18
C SER A 31 7.57 -13.99 18.65
N ASN A 32 6.95 -13.35 19.65
CA ASN A 32 5.62 -13.69 20.14
C ASN A 32 4.48 -12.94 19.41
N GLY A 33 4.80 -12.20 18.34
CA GLY A 33 3.87 -11.41 17.53
C GLY A 33 3.51 -10.04 18.12
N SER A 34 4.05 -9.63 19.27
CA SER A 34 3.79 -8.30 19.83
C SER A 34 4.55 -7.21 19.06
N TYR A 35 3.92 -6.06 18.87
CA TYR A 35 4.61 -4.85 18.47
C TYR A 35 5.48 -4.32 19.60
N VAL A 36 6.71 -3.92 19.28
CA VAL A 36 7.72 -3.51 20.27
C VAL A 36 8.52 -2.30 19.82
N ALA A 37 9.13 -1.62 20.79
CA ALA A 37 9.90 -0.39 20.63
C ALA A 37 9.07 0.78 20.03
N GLY A 38 9.75 1.84 19.61
CA GLY A 38 9.13 3.00 19.00
C GLY A 38 8.62 2.73 17.58
N PHE A 39 7.67 3.56 17.14
CA PHE A 39 7.18 3.56 15.77
C PHE A 39 8.06 4.39 14.85
N GLY A 40 8.08 4.03 13.56
CA GLY A 40 8.70 4.82 12.50
C GLY A 40 7.70 5.18 11.40
N TYR A 41 8.12 6.08 10.52
CA TYR A 41 7.25 6.66 9.48
C TYR A 41 7.98 6.81 8.14
N PRO A 42 7.26 6.81 7.01
CA PRO A 42 7.85 7.13 5.70
C PRO A 42 8.49 8.51 5.67
N ARG A 43 9.36 8.72 4.69
CA ARG A 43 9.94 10.04 4.42
C ARG A 43 8.82 11.07 4.24
N GLY A 44 9.03 12.29 4.71
CA GLY A 44 8.09 13.39 4.47
C GLY A 44 6.65 13.16 4.96
N PHE A 45 6.41 12.22 5.87
CA PHE A 45 5.06 11.78 6.27
C PHE A 45 4.22 12.91 6.88
N VAL A 46 2.92 12.92 6.54
CA VAL A 46 1.93 13.84 7.11
C VAL A 46 0.81 13.04 7.75
N ASP A 47 0.58 13.22 9.06
CA ASP A 47 -0.53 12.55 9.75
C ASP A 47 -1.88 13.09 9.28
N LYS A 48 -2.71 12.18 8.76
CA LYS A 48 -4.06 12.46 8.26
C LYS A 48 -5.00 13.11 9.27
N THR A 49 -4.72 12.93 10.55
CA THR A 49 -5.57 13.40 11.65
C THR A 49 -5.03 14.66 12.33
N ALA A 50 -3.82 15.11 11.96
CA ALA A 50 -3.17 16.27 12.59
C ALA A 50 -3.90 17.60 12.34
N GLY A 51 -4.78 17.71 11.34
CA GLY A 51 -5.56 18.92 11.07
C GLY A 51 -6.85 18.67 10.29
N SER A 52 -7.75 19.65 10.27
CA SER A 52 -9.04 19.60 9.54
C SER A 52 -8.91 19.79 8.02
N SER A 53 -7.69 19.91 7.51
CA SER A 53 -7.35 20.24 6.12
C SER A 53 -6.28 19.30 5.55
N PHE A 54 -6.24 18.05 6.01
CA PHE A 54 -5.33 17.06 5.46
C PHE A 54 -5.57 16.87 3.97
N ASP A 55 -4.51 17.00 3.19
CA ASP A 55 -4.47 16.69 1.77
C ASP A 55 -3.85 15.29 1.59
N GLN A 56 -4.64 14.35 1.06
CA GLN A 56 -4.19 12.98 0.83
C GLN A 56 -3.01 12.92 -0.15
N GLU A 57 -2.88 13.90 -1.05
CA GLU A 57 -1.74 14.01 -1.97
C GLU A 57 -0.41 14.22 -1.24
N ALA A 58 -0.43 14.59 0.05
CA ALA A 58 0.79 14.71 0.84
C ALA A 58 1.52 13.36 1.04
N ASN A 59 0.76 12.26 1.08
CA ASN A 59 1.30 10.91 1.26
C ASN A 59 1.05 9.99 0.06
N LYS A 60 -0.04 10.20 -0.69
CA LYS A 60 -0.42 9.37 -1.83
C LYS A 60 0.57 9.56 -2.98
N TRP A 61 1.06 8.46 -3.52
CA TRP A 61 1.78 8.46 -4.79
C TRP A 61 1.23 7.38 -5.69
N LEU A 62 0.47 7.79 -6.70
CA LEU A 62 -0.16 6.92 -7.69
C LEU A 62 0.70 6.85 -8.96
N LEU A 63 0.97 5.64 -9.44
CA LEU A 63 1.70 5.38 -10.67
C LEU A 63 0.93 4.41 -11.58
N PRO A 64 1.00 4.57 -12.91
CA PRO A 64 1.50 5.77 -13.61
C PRO A 64 0.56 6.99 -13.36
N PRO A 65 1.08 8.23 -13.39
CA PRO A 65 0.29 9.41 -13.04
C PRO A 65 -0.76 9.81 -14.10
N ASP A 66 -0.49 9.51 -15.37
CA ASP A 66 -1.26 10.02 -16.52
C ASP A 66 -1.33 9.02 -17.70
N ALA A 67 -1.16 7.73 -17.43
CA ALA A 67 -1.19 6.69 -18.45
C ALA A 67 -1.91 5.42 -17.94
N ASP A 68 -2.12 4.45 -18.83
CA ASP A 68 -2.63 3.13 -18.44
C ASP A 68 -1.52 2.18 -18.01
N PHE A 69 -0.27 2.42 -18.43
CA PHE A 69 0.86 1.53 -18.14
C PHE A 69 2.08 2.30 -17.68
N ILE A 70 2.87 1.69 -16.80
CA ILE A 70 4.10 2.29 -16.29
C ILE A 70 5.12 2.52 -17.42
N ARG A 71 5.85 3.63 -17.32
CA ARG A 71 6.91 4.03 -18.24
C ARG A 71 8.26 3.96 -17.53
N LYS A 72 9.32 3.88 -18.32
CA LYS A 72 10.71 3.87 -17.79
C LYS A 72 11.06 5.09 -16.92
N ALA A 73 10.39 6.22 -17.15
CA ALA A 73 10.65 7.47 -16.43
C ALA A 73 9.77 7.67 -15.19
N ASP A 74 8.81 6.77 -14.93
CA ASP A 74 7.92 6.91 -13.78
C ASP A 74 8.72 6.66 -12.49
N LEU A 75 8.90 7.74 -11.73
CA LEU A 75 9.72 7.75 -10.52
C LEU A 75 9.02 7.01 -9.39
N LEU A 76 9.78 6.17 -8.69
CA LEU A 76 9.28 5.33 -7.62
C LEU A 76 8.74 6.17 -6.45
N CYS A 77 9.54 7.11 -5.96
CA CYS A 77 9.19 7.86 -4.76
C CYS A 77 8.38 9.12 -5.08
N HIS A 78 7.38 9.37 -4.22
CA HIS A 78 6.70 10.66 -4.12
C HIS A 78 7.73 11.82 -4.10
N PRO A 79 7.45 12.99 -4.72
CA PRO A 79 8.36 14.13 -4.73
C PRO A 79 8.94 14.50 -3.35
N SER A 80 8.13 14.46 -2.29
CA SER A 80 8.58 14.72 -0.91
C SER A 80 9.42 13.59 -0.29
N GLN A 81 9.48 12.41 -0.92
CA GLN A 81 10.13 11.20 -0.43
C GLN A 81 11.40 10.81 -1.21
N ARG A 82 11.79 11.59 -2.22
CA ARG A 82 13.00 11.32 -3.03
C ARG A 82 14.30 11.53 -2.27
N VAL A 83 14.28 12.37 -1.24
CA VAL A 83 15.42 12.64 -0.37
C VAL A 83 15.13 12.05 1.01
N ALA A 84 16.16 11.50 1.67
CA ALA A 84 16.09 10.88 2.98
C ALA A 84 15.83 11.90 4.12
N SER A 85 14.67 12.53 4.11
CA SER A 85 14.25 13.55 5.08
C SER A 85 12.99 13.11 5.83
N GLN A 86 13.03 13.19 7.15
CA GLN A 86 11.85 13.00 7.99
C GLN A 86 11.07 14.29 8.16
N ALA A 87 9.76 14.18 8.38
CA ALA A 87 8.88 15.31 8.60
C ALA A 87 8.61 15.52 10.09
N GLY A 88 8.94 16.71 10.59
CA GLY A 88 8.58 17.15 11.94
C GLY A 88 8.99 16.14 13.01
N SER A 89 8.01 15.68 13.80
CA SER A 89 8.22 14.73 14.88
C SER A 89 8.16 13.27 14.44
N PHE A 90 7.96 12.92 13.17
CA PHE A 90 7.83 11.53 12.74
C PHE A 90 9.20 10.90 12.45
N PRO A 91 9.76 10.04 13.33
CA PRO A 91 11.11 9.53 13.15
C PRO A 91 11.16 8.36 12.17
N ARG A 92 12.39 7.99 11.76
CA ARG A 92 12.66 6.68 11.17
C ARG A 92 12.46 5.59 12.23
N LEU A 93 12.09 4.39 11.78
CA LEU A 93 12.05 3.24 12.67
C LEU A 93 13.49 2.87 13.07
N GLN A 94 13.74 2.68 14.36
CA GLN A 94 14.94 1.98 14.81
C GLN A 94 14.68 0.47 14.79
N THR A 95 15.54 -0.27 14.09
CA THR A 95 15.40 -1.71 13.89
C THR A 95 16.77 -2.38 13.89
N SER A 96 16.85 -3.70 14.02
CA SER A 96 18.12 -4.44 14.01
C SER A 96 18.17 -5.44 12.85
N PRO A 97 19.36 -5.94 12.46
CA PRO A 97 19.46 -7.04 11.51
C PRO A 97 18.55 -8.21 11.91
N ASP A 98 17.96 -8.90 10.93
CA ASP A 98 17.00 -10.00 11.11
C ASP A 98 15.68 -9.66 11.83
N SER A 99 15.47 -8.42 12.29
CA SER A 99 14.18 -8.00 12.85
C SER A 99 13.06 -8.10 11.82
N VAL A 100 11.86 -8.47 12.28
CA VAL A 100 10.65 -8.41 11.46
C VAL A 100 9.95 -7.08 11.72
N ILE A 101 9.56 -6.40 10.65
CA ILE A 101 8.91 -5.09 10.67
C ILE A 101 7.52 -5.24 10.07
N ALA A 102 6.50 -4.72 10.77
CA ALA A 102 5.17 -4.50 10.20
C ALA A 102 5.09 -3.10 9.59
N MET A 103 4.76 -3.03 8.30
CA MET A 103 4.39 -1.79 7.60
C MET A 103 2.86 -1.71 7.57
N ARG A 104 2.30 -0.76 8.30
CA ARG A 104 0.86 -0.67 8.57
C ARG A 104 0.22 0.41 7.71
N TYR A 105 -0.96 0.13 7.15
CA TYR A 105 -1.65 1.01 6.21
C TYR A 105 -3.17 0.85 6.29
N ALA A 106 -3.90 1.90 5.90
CA ALA A 106 -5.35 1.85 5.83
C ALA A 106 -5.79 1.14 4.54
N GLU A 107 -6.78 0.25 4.62
CA GLU A 107 -7.29 -0.44 3.43
C GLU A 107 -8.03 0.49 2.46
N ASN A 108 -8.59 1.60 2.93
CA ASN A 108 -9.35 2.58 2.13
C ASN A 108 -10.40 1.95 1.18
N GLY A 109 -11.04 0.87 1.63
CA GLY A 109 -12.07 0.14 0.91
C GLY A 109 -11.57 -0.94 -0.05
N HIS A 110 -10.26 -1.22 -0.12
CA HIS A 110 -9.69 -2.22 -1.03
C HIS A 110 -9.79 -3.66 -0.56
N VAL A 111 -10.25 -3.85 0.67
CA VAL A 111 -10.26 -5.13 1.34
C VAL A 111 -11.68 -5.52 1.76
N THR A 112 -12.36 -4.66 2.52
CA THR A 112 -13.69 -5.00 3.04
C THR A 112 -14.81 -4.61 2.09
N LEU A 113 -14.54 -3.87 1.01
CA LEU A 113 -15.53 -3.54 -0.02
C LEU A 113 -15.26 -4.32 -1.32
N PRO A 114 -16.26 -5.05 -1.86
CA PRO A 114 -16.13 -5.68 -3.17
C PRO A 114 -15.75 -4.67 -4.25
N GLY A 115 -14.72 -4.98 -5.05
CA GLY A 115 -14.27 -4.12 -6.15
C GLY A 115 -13.87 -2.71 -5.72
N GLY A 116 -13.28 -2.53 -4.52
CA GLY A 116 -12.81 -1.23 -4.04
C GLY A 116 -13.93 -0.24 -3.70
N GLY A 117 -15.15 -0.72 -3.45
CA GLY A 117 -16.29 0.11 -3.06
C GLY A 117 -17.06 0.77 -4.21
N ASN A 118 -16.58 0.66 -5.45
CA ASN A 118 -17.22 1.26 -6.63
C ASN A 118 -17.69 0.22 -7.66
N GLY A 119 -17.78 -1.06 -7.27
CA GLY A 119 -18.14 -2.15 -8.19
C GLY A 119 -17.10 -2.32 -9.31
N LEU A 120 -15.83 -2.00 -9.04
CA LEU A 120 -14.77 -2.11 -10.04
C LEU A 120 -14.57 -3.59 -10.40
N VAL A 121 -14.68 -3.87 -11.70
CA VAL A 121 -14.50 -5.22 -12.24
C VAL A 121 -13.03 -5.40 -12.64
N GLY A 122 -12.52 -6.63 -12.50
CA GLY A 122 -11.15 -6.99 -12.86
C GLY A 122 -10.08 -6.48 -11.91
N LYS A 123 -10.45 -6.02 -10.71
CA LYS A 123 -9.49 -5.77 -9.63
C LYS A 123 -8.96 -7.08 -9.06
N PRO A 124 -7.70 -7.12 -8.60
CA PRO A 124 -7.06 -8.34 -8.14
C PRO A 124 -7.72 -8.86 -6.86
N GLU A 125 -7.70 -10.19 -6.71
CA GLU A 125 -8.05 -10.83 -5.45
C GLU A 125 -7.15 -10.35 -4.31
N LYS A 126 -7.66 -10.46 -3.07
CA LYS A 126 -6.92 -10.10 -1.84
C LYS A 126 -6.34 -8.67 -1.86
N GLY A 127 -7.01 -7.75 -2.56
CA GLY A 127 -6.57 -6.35 -2.67
C GLY A 127 -5.28 -6.17 -3.47
N GLY A 128 -4.81 -7.18 -4.20
CA GLY A 128 -3.53 -7.13 -4.92
C GLY A 128 -2.33 -7.49 -4.05
N THR A 129 -1.14 -7.19 -4.53
CA THR A 129 0.12 -7.60 -3.90
C THR A 129 0.96 -6.40 -3.52
N VAL A 130 1.46 -6.42 -2.29
CA VAL A 130 2.51 -5.52 -1.82
C VAL A 130 3.84 -6.22 -1.96
N PHE A 131 4.75 -5.59 -2.70
CA PHE A 131 6.16 -5.96 -2.75
C PHE A 131 6.95 -4.99 -1.88
N VAL A 132 7.81 -5.53 -1.03
CA VAL A 132 8.77 -4.74 -0.25
C VAL A 132 10.15 -4.96 -0.82
N PHE A 133 10.77 -3.89 -1.29
CA PHE A 133 12.15 -3.89 -1.76
C PHE A 133 13.04 -3.19 -0.76
N GLY A 134 14.34 -3.51 -0.77
CA GLY A 134 15.30 -2.82 0.08
C GLY A 134 16.64 -2.56 -0.58
N THR A 135 17.30 -1.49 -0.15
CA THR A 135 18.61 -1.07 -0.65
C THR A 135 19.44 -0.34 0.40
N LYS A 136 20.76 -0.48 0.28
CA LYS A 136 21.77 0.31 1.02
C LYS A 136 22.14 1.61 0.30
N GLN A 137 21.73 1.77 -0.96
CA GLN A 137 22.15 2.86 -1.86
C GLN A 137 20.93 3.46 -2.58
N PRO A 138 20.00 4.10 -1.85
CA PRO A 138 18.81 4.68 -2.46
C PRO A 138 19.17 5.81 -3.44
N LEU A 139 18.48 5.86 -4.57
CA LEU A 139 18.63 6.93 -5.56
C LEU A 139 17.41 7.88 -5.52
N PRO A 140 17.61 9.22 -5.55
CA PRO A 140 16.49 10.16 -5.59
C PRO A 140 15.63 10.07 -6.86
N ASN A 141 16.21 9.55 -7.94
CA ASN A 141 15.58 9.34 -9.22
C ASN A 141 15.34 7.85 -9.51
N GLU A 142 15.25 7.01 -8.48
CA GLU A 142 14.90 5.60 -8.65
C GLU A 142 13.56 5.46 -9.36
N THR A 143 13.47 4.52 -10.29
CA THR A 143 12.28 4.31 -11.12
C THR A 143 11.53 3.08 -10.67
N LEU A 144 10.20 3.10 -10.77
CA LEU A 144 9.38 1.94 -10.39
C LEU A 144 9.79 0.70 -11.21
N LEU A 145 9.92 0.85 -12.53
CA LEU A 145 10.24 -0.26 -13.41
C LEU A 145 11.59 -0.91 -13.04
N ASN A 146 12.62 -0.14 -12.72
CA ASN A 146 13.91 -0.69 -12.30
C ASN A 146 13.80 -1.53 -11.03
N VAL A 147 13.06 -1.04 -10.02
CA VAL A 147 12.85 -1.76 -8.76
C VAL A 147 12.01 -3.02 -8.94
N LEU A 148 10.99 -3.01 -9.80
CA LEU A 148 10.21 -4.22 -10.12
C LEU A 148 11.07 -5.35 -10.73
N HIS A 149 12.23 -5.04 -11.30
CA HIS A 149 13.18 -6.04 -11.80
C HIS A 149 14.12 -6.61 -10.72
N TRP A 150 14.13 -6.08 -9.49
CA TRP A 150 14.98 -6.60 -8.42
C TRP A 150 14.49 -7.96 -7.94
N THR A 151 15.42 -8.92 -7.85
CA THR A 151 15.16 -10.28 -7.37
C THR A 151 15.58 -10.43 -5.92
N SER A 152 15.09 -11.46 -5.23
CA SER A 152 15.43 -11.69 -3.82
C SER A 152 16.91 -11.99 -3.58
N ASP A 153 17.61 -12.55 -4.58
CA ASP A 153 19.06 -12.78 -4.52
C ASP A 153 19.90 -11.53 -4.85
N GLY A 154 19.24 -10.38 -5.12
CA GLY A 154 19.89 -9.11 -5.42
C GLY A 154 20.55 -9.02 -6.79
N LYS A 155 20.30 -9.96 -7.70
CA LYS A 155 20.93 -10.00 -9.03
C LYS A 155 20.10 -9.41 -10.15
N GLY A 156 18.81 -9.19 -9.90
CA GLY A 156 17.86 -8.63 -10.86
C GLY A 156 17.99 -7.13 -11.06
N GLY A 157 17.46 -6.64 -12.18
CA GLY A 157 17.49 -5.23 -12.56
C GLY A 157 18.92 -4.68 -12.63
N ASN A 158 19.14 -3.50 -12.04
CA ASN A 158 20.45 -2.87 -11.95
C ASN A 158 21.30 -3.33 -10.75
N GLN A 159 20.86 -4.36 -9.99
CA GLN A 159 21.54 -4.85 -8.78
C GLN A 159 21.69 -3.79 -7.68
N GLY A 160 20.86 -2.75 -7.71
CA GLY A 160 20.83 -1.68 -6.71
C GLY A 160 20.16 -2.08 -5.39
N GLY A 161 19.48 -3.22 -5.35
CA GLY A 161 18.77 -3.71 -4.18
C GLY A 161 18.18 -5.10 -4.42
N ARG A 162 17.22 -5.49 -3.59
CA ARG A 162 16.57 -6.82 -3.65
C ARG A 162 15.12 -6.78 -3.23
N LEU A 163 14.36 -7.75 -3.69
CA LEU A 163 13.01 -8.05 -3.20
C LEU A 163 13.09 -8.76 -1.85
N LEU A 164 12.47 -8.19 -0.82
CA LEU A 164 12.49 -8.72 0.55
C LEU A 164 11.22 -9.48 0.93
N ALA A 165 10.06 -9.03 0.45
CA ALA A 165 8.78 -9.67 0.74
C ALA A 165 7.77 -9.43 -0.39
N ALA A 166 6.85 -10.38 -0.55
CA ALA A 166 5.65 -10.24 -1.36
C ALA A 166 4.47 -10.76 -0.53
N GLN A 167 3.52 -9.89 -0.18
CA GLN A 167 2.35 -10.24 0.63
C GLN A 167 1.08 -9.66 0.02
N ASN A 168 -0.05 -10.34 0.21
CA ASN A 168 -1.33 -9.76 -0.18
C ASN A 168 -1.57 -8.46 0.59
N PHE A 169 -2.12 -7.46 -0.10
CA PHE A 169 -2.49 -6.18 0.52
C PHE A 169 -3.52 -6.41 1.63
N ASP A 170 -4.50 -7.28 1.37
CA ASP A 170 -5.40 -7.83 2.37
C ASP A 170 -4.65 -8.78 3.31
N ASP A 171 -4.58 -8.43 4.59
CA ASP A 171 -3.99 -9.26 5.64
C ASP A 171 -4.99 -10.20 6.33
N ASP A 172 -6.21 -10.30 5.79
CA ASP A 172 -7.33 -11.09 6.29
C ASP A 172 -7.85 -10.69 7.69
N ARG A 173 -7.33 -9.60 8.27
CA ARG A 173 -7.66 -9.14 9.62
C ARG A 173 -8.20 -7.70 9.64
N CYS A 174 -7.62 -6.82 8.83
CA CYS A 174 -7.92 -5.41 8.80
C CYS A 174 -9.31 -5.07 8.30
N TYR A 175 -9.81 -3.93 8.73
CA TYR A 175 -11.11 -3.41 8.35
C TYR A 175 -11.18 -1.90 8.58
N GLN A 176 -11.99 -1.23 7.76
CA GLN A 176 -12.44 0.13 8.01
C GLN A 176 -13.82 0.20 8.63
N LEU A 177 -14.05 1.26 9.40
CA LEU A 177 -15.34 1.56 10.00
C LEU A 177 -16.07 2.51 9.07
N ARG A 178 -17.27 2.12 8.65
CA ARG A 178 -18.06 2.90 7.71
C ARG A 178 -19.53 2.84 8.08
N THR A 179 -20.29 3.81 7.57
CA THR A 179 -21.75 3.84 7.74
C THR A 179 -22.44 2.77 6.89
N ASP A 180 -21.83 2.35 5.79
CA ASP A 180 -22.30 1.32 4.87
C ASP A 180 -21.59 -0.02 5.12
N ILE A 181 -21.82 -0.61 6.30
CA ILE A 181 -21.17 -1.84 6.77
C ILE A 181 -21.36 -2.98 5.75
N THR A 182 -20.26 -3.59 5.31
CA THR A 182 -20.28 -4.83 4.52
C THR A 182 -20.21 -6.05 5.42
N ALA A 183 -20.73 -7.19 4.94
CA ALA A 183 -20.68 -8.45 5.68
C ALA A 183 -19.24 -8.87 6.04
N LEU A 184 -18.27 -8.61 5.15
CA LEU A 184 -16.86 -8.91 5.39
C LEU A 184 -16.25 -7.98 6.46
N GLY A 185 -16.48 -6.67 6.35
CA GLY A 185 -16.00 -5.70 7.36
C GLY A 185 -16.57 -6.00 8.75
N GLU A 186 -17.86 -6.32 8.82
CA GLU A 186 -18.53 -6.71 10.07
C GLU A 186 -17.95 -8.00 10.66
N ALA A 187 -17.75 -9.03 9.83
CA ALA A 187 -17.17 -10.29 10.28
C ALA A 187 -15.76 -10.08 10.88
N ARG A 188 -14.92 -9.26 10.23
CA ARG A 188 -13.57 -8.95 10.72
C ARG A 188 -13.59 -8.14 12.01
N ARG A 189 -14.48 -7.14 12.10
CA ARG A 189 -14.70 -6.35 13.32
C ARG A 189 -15.08 -7.22 14.51
N LEU A 190 -15.98 -8.19 14.31
CA LEU A 190 -16.39 -9.13 15.35
C LEU A 190 -15.29 -10.13 15.71
N GLN A 191 -14.51 -10.59 14.72
CA GLN A 191 -13.44 -11.55 14.93
C GLN A 191 -12.22 -10.92 15.63
N THR A 192 -11.89 -9.68 15.27
CA THR A 192 -10.74 -8.94 15.81
C THR A 192 -11.15 -7.54 16.26
N PRO A 193 -11.84 -7.39 17.41
CA PRO A 193 -12.23 -6.08 17.90
C PRO A 193 -11.01 -5.19 18.20
N ASN A 194 -11.10 -3.90 17.84
CA ASN A 194 -10.04 -2.93 18.06
C ASN A 194 -10.54 -1.71 18.86
N PRO A 195 -10.87 -1.87 20.17
CA PRO A 195 -11.40 -0.77 20.97
C PRO A 195 -10.32 0.25 21.34
N LYS A 196 -10.72 1.52 21.45
CA LYS A 196 -9.82 2.57 21.96
C LYS A 196 -9.45 2.28 23.43
N PRO A 197 -8.17 2.40 23.83
CA PRO A 197 -7.74 2.13 25.20
C PRO A 197 -8.52 2.96 26.22
N GLY A 198 -8.99 2.30 27.28
CA GLY A 198 -9.78 2.96 28.33
C GLY A 198 -11.22 3.30 27.94
N GLN A 199 -11.69 2.92 26.74
CA GLN A 199 -13.07 3.15 26.28
C GLN A 199 -13.74 1.82 25.85
N PRO A 200 -14.19 0.99 26.80
CA PRO A 200 -14.87 -0.28 26.47
C PRO A 200 -16.08 -0.07 25.55
N GLY A 201 -16.21 -0.90 24.53
CA GLY A 201 -17.29 -0.81 23.54
C GLY A 201 -17.10 0.27 22.47
N SER A 202 -16.02 1.04 22.52
CA SER A 202 -15.61 1.87 21.39
C SER A 202 -15.05 1.01 20.25
N GLU A 203 -15.00 1.60 19.06
CA GLU A 203 -14.45 0.97 17.88
C GLU A 203 -13.39 1.86 17.26
N HIS A 204 -12.39 1.21 16.67
CA HIS A 204 -11.37 1.83 15.85
C HIS A 204 -11.18 0.99 14.59
N GLU A 205 -10.86 1.65 13.48
CA GLU A 205 -10.41 0.94 12.27
C GLU A 205 -9.14 0.16 12.60
N LEU A 206 -8.97 -1.02 12.02
CA LEU A 206 -7.76 -1.81 12.18
C LEU A 206 -6.95 -1.72 10.89
N LEU A 207 -5.72 -1.22 10.97
CA LEU A 207 -4.83 -1.09 9.82
C LEU A 207 -4.43 -2.48 9.33
N CYS A 208 -4.32 -2.62 8.02
CA CYS A 208 -3.68 -3.77 7.42
C CYS A 208 -2.18 -3.69 7.64
N GLU A 209 -1.49 -4.83 7.51
CA GLU A 209 -0.04 -4.86 7.53
C GLU A 209 0.56 -5.71 6.39
N THR A 210 1.73 -5.29 5.94
CA THR A 210 2.70 -6.12 5.21
C THR A 210 3.94 -6.24 6.08
N ASN A 211 4.43 -7.47 6.23
CA ASN A 211 5.55 -7.77 7.12
C ASN A 211 6.80 -8.09 6.31
N VAL A 212 7.94 -7.58 6.76
CA VAL A 212 9.24 -7.79 6.10
C VAL A 212 10.30 -8.12 7.14
N ARG A 213 11.12 -9.14 6.87
CA ARG A 213 12.33 -9.40 7.64
C ARG A 213 13.47 -8.57 7.07
N LEU A 214 14.11 -7.78 7.93
CA LEU A 214 15.30 -7.05 7.54
C LEU A 214 16.44 -8.04 7.31
N PRO A 215 17.23 -7.91 6.24
CA PRO A 215 18.34 -8.81 5.99
C PRO A 215 19.40 -8.79 7.11
N ASP A 216 20.06 -9.91 7.34
CA ASP A 216 21.13 -10.06 8.32
C ASP A 216 22.39 -9.25 7.98
N ASP A 217 22.63 -9.00 6.69
CA ASP A 217 23.80 -8.28 6.18
C ASP A 217 23.66 -6.75 6.18
N VAL A 218 22.57 -6.20 6.75
CA VAL A 218 22.45 -4.75 6.93
C VAL A 218 23.47 -4.23 7.94
N THR A 219 23.99 -3.02 7.69
CA THR A 219 25.11 -2.48 8.49
C THR A 219 24.58 -1.66 9.66
N VAL A 220 24.89 -2.09 10.88
CA VAL A 220 24.60 -1.33 12.10
C VAL A 220 25.22 0.07 12.02
N GLY A 221 24.47 1.08 12.43
CA GLY A 221 24.83 2.49 12.36
C GLY A 221 24.62 3.13 10.99
N GLN A 222 24.13 2.38 10.00
CA GLN A 222 23.73 2.90 8.69
C GLN A 222 22.21 2.87 8.53
N THR A 223 21.70 3.77 7.71
CA THR A 223 20.30 3.75 7.28
C THR A 223 20.12 2.67 6.20
N TYR A 224 18.99 1.97 6.24
CA TYR A 224 18.53 1.08 5.18
C TYR A 224 17.22 1.60 4.61
N THR A 225 17.10 1.62 3.28
CA THR A 225 15.89 2.09 2.62
C THR A 225 14.99 0.92 2.26
N LEU A 226 13.70 1.07 2.55
CA LEU A 226 12.63 0.17 2.19
C LEU A 226 11.67 0.88 1.22
N TYR A 227 11.26 0.18 0.17
CA TYR A 227 10.23 0.61 -0.76
C TYR A 227 9.03 -0.32 -0.61
N TRP A 228 7.94 0.23 -0.09
CA TRP A 228 6.63 -0.44 -0.10
C TRP A 228 5.97 -0.13 -1.44
N VAL A 229 5.69 -1.14 -2.24
CA VAL A 229 5.12 -1.03 -3.60
C VAL A 229 3.88 -1.90 -3.67
N TRP A 230 2.72 -1.28 -3.61
CA TRP A 230 1.44 -1.96 -3.76
C TRP A 230 0.99 -1.95 -5.22
N GLN A 231 0.80 -3.12 -5.79
CA GLN A 231 0.32 -3.37 -7.14
C GLN A 231 -1.17 -3.73 -7.10
N TRP A 232 -2.02 -2.87 -7.66
CA TRP A 232 -3.49 -2.99 -7.67
C TRP A 232 -4.12 -2.76 -9.06
N PRO A 233 -3.67 -3.51 -10.07
CA PRO A 233 -4.02 -3.31 -11.48
C PRO A 233 -5.51 -3.49 -11.75
N THR A 234 -5.90 -3.20 -12.99
CA THR A 234 -7.18 -3.64 -13.55
C THR A 234 -6.94 -4.60 -14.70
N ALA A 235 -7.54 -5.79 -14.65
CA ALA A 235 -7.41 -6.80 -15.71
C ALA A 235 -8.09 -6.37 -17.02
N PRO A 236 -7.64 -6.90 -18.19
CA PRO A 236 -8.25 -6.64 -19.49
C PRO A 236 -9.72 -7.05 -19.55
N GLN A 237 -10.59 -6.16 -20.05
CA GLN A 237 -12.05 -6.36 -20.08
C GLN A 237 -12.68 -5.73 -21.32
N GLN A 238 -13.86 -6.22 -21.72
CA GLN A 238 -14.64 -5.58 -22.79
C GLN A 238 -15.22 -4.24 -22.30
N GLU A 239 -15.49 -3.33 -23.24
CA GLU A 239 -16.11 -2.03 -22.95
C GLU A 239 -17.41 -2.20 -22.14
N PRO A 240 -17.61 -1.41 -21.06
CA PRO A 240 -16.91 -0.16 -20.72
C PRO A 240 -15.63 -0.29 -19.83
N GLY A 241 -14.91 -1.42 -19.85
CA GLY A 241 -13.63 -1.62 -19.14
C GLY A 241 -12.37 -1.44 -20.01
N PRO A 242 -11.16 -1.36 -19.42
CA PRO A 242 -9.93 -1.20 -20.18
C PRO A 242 -9.62 -2.47 -20.98
N VAL A 243 -9.67 -2.37 -22.31
CA VAL A 243 -9.47 -3.51 -23.24
C VAL A 243 -8.15 -4.24 -23.03
N ASN A 244 -7.09 -3.53 -22.64
CA ASN A 244 -5.76 -4.10 -22.43
C ASN A 244 -5.36 -4.16 -20.95
N GLY A 245 -6.33 -3.92 -20.05
CA GLY A 245 -6.05 -3.71 -18.63
C GLY A 245 -5.37 -2.37 -18.37
N LYS A 246 -4.96 -2.17 -17.13
CA LYS A 246 -4.27 -0.97 -16.68
C LYS A 246 -3.43 -1.26 -15.43
N ASP A 247 -2.23 -0.69 -15.39
CA ASP A 247 -1.39 -0.60 -14.21
C ASP A 247 -1.95 0.39 -13.20
N GLU A 248 -1.79 0.06 -11.93
CA GLU A 248 -2.09 0.96 -10.83
C GLU A 248 -1.21 0.56 -9.65
N TYR A 249 -0.33 1.46 -9.24
CA TYR A 249 0.60 1.24 -8.14
C TYR A 249 0.53 2.39 -7.15
N TYR A 250 0.69 2.04 -5.88
CA TYR A 250 0.92 3.01 -4.81
C TYR A 250 2.22 2.69 -4.11
N THR A 251 2.97 3.71 -3.71
CA THR A 251 4.28 3.49 -3.12
C THR A 251 4.51 4.33 -1.87
N SER A 252 5.35 3.84 -0.97
CA SER A 252 5.94 4.63 0.11
C SER A 252 7.43 4.35 0.20
N CYS A 253 8.24 5.41 0.19
CA CYS A 253 9.69 5.31 0.36
C CYS A 253 10.08 5.64 1.80
N ILE A 254 10.76 4.70 2.45
CA ILE A 254 10.94 4.65 3.89
C ILE A 254 12.41 4.42 4.20
N ASP A 255 12.90 5.10 5.23
CA ASP A 255 14.22 4.85 5.79
C ASP A 255 14.09 4.30 7.21
N VAL A 256 14.90 3.30 7.53
CA VAL A 256 15.04 2.75 8.88
C VAL A 256 16.48 2.90 9.35
N ASP A 257 16.67 3.18 10.63
CA ASP A 257 17.99 3.26 11.24
C ASP A 257 18.35 1.91 11.86
N VAL A 258 19.44 1.31 11.39
CA VAL A 258 19.88 -0.01 11.86
C VAL A 258 20.68 0.17 13.15
N VAL A 259 20.16 -0.34 14.24
CA VAL A 259 20.75 -0.31 15.59
C VAL A 259 21.18 -1.72 16.02
N PRO A 260 22.16 -1.85 16.94
CA PRO A 260 22.57 -3.17 17.43
C PRO A 260 21.45 -3.87 18.21
N ASP A 261 20.71 -3.10 19.02
CA ASP A 261 19.62 -3.57 19.88
C ASP A 261 18.40 -2.65 19.78
N LEU A 262 17.21 -3.23 19.87
CA LEU A 262 15.96 -2.47 19.82
C LEU A 262 15.75 -1.67 21.12
N PRO A 263 15.37 -0.38 21.04
CA PRO A 263 15.10 0.45 22.22
C PRO A 263 13.69 0.16 22.78
N LEU A 264 13.52 -0.93 23.52
CA LEU A 264 12.21 -1.38 24.00
C LEU A 264 11.50 -0.38 24.93
N ASP A 265 12.26 0.46 25.62
CA ASP A 265 11.71 1.44 26.59
C ASP A 265 11.30 2.78 25.96
N GLN A 266 11.55 2.98 24.66
CA GLN A 266 11.21 4.23 23.97
C GLN A 266 9.84 4.12 23.30
N SER A 267 8.89 4.92 23.76
CA SER A 267 7.67 5.20 23.00
C SER A 267 7.96 6.37 22.05
N GLY A 268 7.96 6.08 20.75
CA GLY A 268 8.01 7.10 19.72
C GLY A 268 6.70 7.90 19.66
N PRO A 269 6.65 8.99 18.87
CA PRO A 269 5.41 9.72 18.66
C PRO A 269 4.38 8.81 17.99
N LEU A 270 3.16 8.86 18.48
CA LEU A 270 2.01 8.13 17.95
C LEU A 270 1.28 8.99 16.94
N LEU A 271 0.58 8.32 16.01
CA LEU A 271 -0.46 8.98 15.22
C LEU A 271 -1.55 9.52 16.16
N LYS A 272 -2.17 10.64 15.84
CA LYS A 272 -3.22 11.20 16.71
C LYS A 272 -4.46 10.30 16.80
N ASP A 273 -4.80 9.57 15.73
CA ASP A 273 -5.77 8.47 15.75
C ASP A 273 -5.05 7.13 15.54
N GLN A 274 -4.11 6.85 16.45
CA GLN A 274 -3.32 5.62 16.45
C GLN A 274 -4.24 4.39 16.56
N ASP A 275 -4.12 3.51 15.58
CA ASP A 275 -4.66 2.15 15.66
C ASP A 275 -4.14 1.46 16.95
N PRO A 276 -5.04 1.10 17.90
CA PRO A 276 -4.69 0.49 19.18
C PRO A 276 -4.13 -0.93 19.12
N MET A 277 -4.15 -1.59 17.96
CA MET A 277 -3.70 -2.97 17.83
C MET A 277 -2.22 -3.09 18.26
N THR A 278 -1.93 -4.06 19.12
CA THR A 278 -0.60 -4.26 19.76
C THR A 278 0.13 -5.50 19.27
N ARG A 279 -0.46 -6.24 18.33
CA ARG A 279 0.05 -7.50 17.82
C ARG A 279 -0.08 -7.57 16.31
N ALA A 280 0.91 -8.19 15.67
CA ALA A 280 0.90 -8.56 14.27
C ALA A 280 -0.15 -9.65 14.00
N VAL A 281 -0.43 -9.92 12.72
CA VAL A 281 -1.23 -11.09 12.32
C VAL A 281 -0.54 -12.39 12.76
N PRO A 282 -1.29 -13.47 13.08
CA PRO A 282 -0.70 -14.68 13.65
C PRO A 282 0.42 -15.34 12.83
N ASP A 283 0.36 -15.21 11.50
CA ASP A 283 1.28 -15.82 10.53
C ASP A 283 2.30 -14.80 9.97
N PHE A 284 2.60 -13.74 10.72
CA PHE A 284 3.42 -12.61 10.28
C PHE A 284 4.79 -12.98 9.66
N GLU A 285 5.38 -14.12 10.04
CA GLU A 285 6.67 -14.59 9.53
C GLU A 285 6.58 -15.37 8.21
N SER A 286 5.42 -15.93 7.88
CA SER A 286 5.24 -16.86 6.74
C SER A 286 4.23 -16.38 5.70
N ARG A 287 3.63 -15.20 5.90
CA ARG A 287 2.71 -14.61 4.94
C ARG A 287 3.35 -14.44 3.57
N THR A 288 2.58 -14.81 2.56
CA THR A 288 2.91 -14.68 1.14
C THR A 288 1.75 -14.05 0.38
N ALA A 289 2.02 -13.63 -0.85
CA ALA A 289 1.02 -13.20 -1.80
C ALA A 289 0.60 -14.33 -2.75
N LEU A 290 -0.51 -14.12 -3.46
CA LEU A 290 -0.92 -14.97 -4.59
C LEU A 290 0.10 -14.95 -5.74
N THR A 291 0.85 -13.85 -5.89
CA THR A 291 2.01 -13.77 -6.78
C THR A 291 3.23 -13.25 -6.01
N VAL A 292 4.38 -13.86 -6.24
CA VAL A 292 5.67 -13.41 -5.67
C VAL A 292 6.58 -12.77 -6.71
N ASP A 293 6.17 -12.75 -7.98
CA ASP A 293 6.88 -12.10 -9.07
C ASP A 293 6.25 -10.72 -9.33
N PRO A 294 6.99 -9.62 -9.10
CA PRO A 294 6.52 -8.26 -9.37
C PRO A 294 6.13 -8.00 -10.82
N LEU A 295 6.64 -8.81 -11.75
CA LEU A 295 6.40 -8.70 -13.19
C LEU A 295 5.34 -9.69 -13.70
N ALA A 296 4.72 -10.49 -12.84
CA ALA A 296 3.75 -11.51 -13.24
C ALA A 296 2.64 -10.96 -14.14
N LEU A 297 2.11 -9.77 -13.83
CA LEU A 297 1.06 -9.12 -14.63
C LEU A 297 1.52 -8.78 -16.06
N SER A 298 2.75 -8.31 -16.22
CA SER A 298 3.32 -7.99 -17.54
C SER A 298 3.44 -9.22 -18.44
N SER A 299 3.44 -10.42 -17.85
CA SER A 299 3.46 -11.69 -18.55
C SER A 299 2.06 -12.24 -18.90
N GLN A 300 1.00 -11.67 -18.33
CA GLN A 300 -0.37 -12.13 -18.54
C GLN A 300 -0.84 -11.84 -19.97
N ALA A 301 -1.46 -12.83 -20.62
CA ALA A 301 -1.98 -12.68 -21.97
C ALA A 301 -3.01 -11.54 -22.06
N GLY A 302 -2.80 -10.61 -23.00
CA GLY A 302 -3.69 -9.47 -23.23
C GLY A 302 -3.41 -8.25 -22.35
N PHE A 303 -2.61 -8.37 -21.29
CA PHE A 303 -2.24 -7.22 -20.47
C PHE A 303 -1.19 -6.35 -21.19
N GLY A 304 -1.45 -5.06 -21.34
CA GLY A 304 -0.52 -4.11 -21.97
C GLY A 304 -0.26 -4.31 -23.47
N ARG A 305 -0.90 -5.31 -24.11
CA ARG A 305 -0.75 -5.57 -25.55
C ARG A 305 -1.85 -4.84 -26.31
N PRO A 306 -1.53 -4.02 -27.32
CA PRO A 306 -2.54 -3.51 -28.26
C PRO A 306 -3.29 -4.67 -28.90
N THR A 307 -4.59 -4.53 -29.09
CA THR A 307 -5.39 -5.47 -29.86
C THR A 307 -4.86 -5.47 -31.30
N GLU A 308 -4.31 -6.59 -31.77
CA GLU A 308 -4.06 -6.77 -33.20
C GLU A 308 -5.42 -6.67 -33.89
N THR A 309 -5.67 -5.54 -34.54
CA THR A 309 -6.82 -5.40 -35.43
C THR A 309 -6.60 -6.38 -36.57
N THR A 310 -7.27 -7.53 -36.51
CA THR A 310 -7.49 -8.40 -37.65
C THR A 310 -8.33 -7.62 -38.67
N SER A 311 -7.66 -6.76 -39.43
CA SER A 311 -8.15 -6.33 -40.73
C SER A 311 -8.14 -7.58 -41.62
N GLN A 312 -9.28 -8.29 -41.65
CA GLN A 312 -9.55 -9.15 -42.78
C GLN A 312 -9.44 -8.30 -44.05
N PRO A 313 -8.66 -8.73 -45.06
CA PRO A 313 -8.71 -8.06 -46.35
C PRO A 313 -10.11 -8.29 -46.92
N SER A 314 -10.89 -7.22 -47.02
CA SER A 314 -12.11 -7.22 -47.81
C SER A 314 -11.75 -7.67 -49.23
N ALA A 315 -12.21 -8.86 -49.59
CA ALA A 315 -12.12 -9.35 -50.95
C ALA A 315 -12.92 -8.40 -51.85
N PHE A 316 -12.21 -7.56 -52.59
CA PHE A 316 -12.77 -6.85 -53.73
C PHE A 316 -13.11 -7.89 -54.80
N THR A 317 -14.38 -8.25 -54.91
CA THR A 317 -14.93 -8.78 -56.16
C THR A 317 -15.11 -7.60 -57.12
N ASN A 318 -14.32 -7.59 -58.18
CA ASN A 318 -14.51 -6.70 -59.33
C ASN A 318 -15.36 -7.42 -60.40
N PRO A 319 -16.03 -6.66 -61.29
CA PRO A 319 -17.29 -7.02 -61.95
C PRO A 319 -17.22 -8.16 -62.97
#